data_AF-A0A814GUL1-F1
#
_entry.id   AF-A0A814GUL1-F1
#
_cell.length_a   1.000
_cell.length_b   1.000
_cell.length_c   1.000
_cell.angle_alpha   90.00
_cell.angle_beta   90.00
_cell.angle_gamma   90.00
#
_symmetry.space_group_name_H-M   'P 1'
#
loop_
_entity.id
_entity.type
_entity.pdbx_description
1 polymer ?
#
loop_
_entity_poly.entity_id
_entity_poly.type
_entity_poly.pdbx_seq_one_letter_code
_entity_poly.pdbx_strand_id
1 'polypeptide(L)'
;MRRFLVWPSDMIWPYNLPFIAYLRTVHEPEAELSSKWLNLTRWKFFVIATVLSAVYYWLPGYIMPVLSNFSWMCMIDPQNVLLAQLTGSAGFALGTLQLDWYSLQSRLGSPIVSPSWAQYNILAGYVLVILIIMPIMYYINLWNFKSFPISDSNLLAGNGTYYNGDNPPIRFSVGIIVSYMLYFASLVAMIMHTILYHGTDVLRHAKTSLRNRQNDIHCTLMSKYPDAPGWVYGILFLCAFVCACFVCKFGKLMPWYLLFLAITLSFVCLLPTGIIWARTNIAVDVSYLCLIIGGLLMHGNGTGNKTFVTYAFGTQFQALFLLRTLKFGHFMKISPRALFSTQLIITLISCVVRYGIAYHMLSTIEGICDTNVEWPCFIQLAPLRMAIIG
;
A
#
# COMPACT_ATOMS: atom_id res chain seq x y z
N MET A 1 -11.31 -9.55 -16.15
CA MET A 1 -11.23 -8.88 -14.82
C MET A 1 -12.50 -8.13 -14.40
N ARG A 2 -13.08 -7.20 -15.19
CA ARG A 2 -14.33 -6.48 -14.82
C ARG A 2 -15.47 -7.41 -14.35
N ARG A 3 -15.62 -8.54 -15.04
CA ARG A 3 -16.59 -9.58 -14.71
C ARG A 3 -16.45 -10.20 -13.32
N PHE A 4 -15.22 -10.28 -12.82
CA PHE A 4 -14.92 -10.94 -11.55
C PHE A 4 -14.84 -9.96 -10.38
N LEU A 5 -14.45 -8.71 -10.64
CA LEU A 5 -14.09 -7.75 -9.58
C LEU A 5 -14.98 -6.50 -9.54
N VAL A 6 -15.79 -6.24 -10.57
CA VAL A 6 -16.64 -5.03 -10.65
C VAL A 6 -18.12 -5.38 -10.64
N TRP A 7 -18.55 -6.32 -11.48
CA TRP A 7 -19.97 -6.68 -11.61
C TRP A 7 -20.56 -7.42 -10.40
N PRO A 8 -19.84 -8.33 -9.71
CA PRO A 8 -20.39 -9.00 -8.54
C PRO A 8 -20.69 -8.02 -7.40
N SER A 9 -21.83 -8.20 -6.74
CA SER A 9 -22.27 -7.44 -5.57
C SER A 9 -21.31 -7.58 -4.39
N ASP A 10 -20.73 -8.77 -4.22
CA ASP A 10 -19.88 -9.13 -3.08
C ASP A 10 -18.53 -8.39 -3.09
N MET A 11 -18.14 -7.82 -4.24
CA MET A 11 -16.92 -7.03 -4.40
C MET A 11 -17.25 -5.56 -4.17
N ILE A 12 -17.27 -5.16 -2.90
CA ILE A 12 -17.76 -3.83 -2.47
C ILE A 12 -16.73 -2.72 -2.72
N TRP A 13 -15.43 -3.02 -2.60
CA TRP A 13 -14.34 -2.04 -2.59
C TRP A 13 -14.54 -0.93 -1.53
N PRO A 14 -14.37 -1.25 -0.23
CA PRO A 14 -14.70 -0.35 0.87
C PRO A 14 -14.02 1.02 0.74
N TYR A 15 -12.79 1.07 0.22
CA TYR A 15 -12.05 2.31 -0.05
C TYR A 15 -12.87 3.39 -0.78
N ASN A 16 -13.78 2.98 -1.67
CA ASN A 16 -14.58 3.92 -2.47
C ASN A 16 -15.77 4.52 -1.71
N LEU A 17 -16.24 3.86 -0.65
CA LEU A 17 -17.48 4.24 0.05
C LEU A 17 -17.41 5.63 0.69
N PRO A 18 -16.35 6.02 1.42
CA PRO A 18 -16.26 7.36 1.99
C PRO A 18 -16.25 8.44 0.91
N PHE A 19 -15.58 8.18 -0.22
CA PHE A 19 -15.54 9.13 -1.33
C PHE A 19 -16.91 9.30 -2.01
N ILE A 20 -17.67 8.20 -2.13
CA ILE A 20 -19.07 8.24 -2.62
C ILE A 20 -19.95 9.02 -1.64
N ALA A 21 -19.83 8.74 -0.34
CA ALA A 21 -20.58 9.45 0.69
C ALA A 21 -20.29 10.95 0.65
N TYR A 22 -19.01 11.33 0.52
CA TYR A 22 -18.60 12.72 0.36
C TYR A 22 -19.26 13.37 -0.87
N LEU A 23 -19.12 12.78 -2.07
CA LEU A 23 -19.70 13.35 -3.28
C LEU A 23 -21.23 13.46 -3.21
N ARG A 24 -21.90 12.49 -2.59
CA ARG A 24 -23.35 12.59 -2.33
C ARG A 24 -23.69 13.73 -1.38
N THR A 25 -22.91 13.94 -0.32
CA THR A 25 -23.17 15.05 0.62
C THR A 25 -23.03 16.42 -0.03
N VAL A 26 -22.19 16.57 -1.05
CA VAL A 26 -22.02 17.81 -1.83
C VAL A 26 -23.13 17.98 -2.88
N HIS A 27 -23.65 16.87 -3.43
CA HIS A 27 -24.57 16.90 -4.56
C HIS A 27 -26.05 16.82 -4.17
N GLU A 28 -26.39 16.12 -3.09
CA GLU A 28 -27.76 16.00 -2.61
C GLU A 28 -28.19 17.31 -1.92
N PRO A 29 -29.41 17.82 -2.20
CA PRO A 29 -29.94 19.00 -1.51
C PRO A 29 -30.00 18.76 -0.01
N GLU A 30 -29.76 19.83 0.77
CA GLU A 30 -29.63 19.76 2.23
C GLU A 30 -30.87 19.13 2.87
N ALA A 31 -30.76 17.86 3.27
CA ALA A 31 -31.66 17.32 4.28
C ALA A 31 -31.20 17.87 5.63
N GLU A 32 -32.11 18.47 6.39
CA GLU A 32 -31.90 18.78 7.79
C GLU A 32 -31.60 17.47 8.53
N LEU A 33 -30.32 17.12 8.65
CA LEU A 33 -29.91 16.06 9.54
C LEU A 33 -29.95 16.63 10.96
N SER A 34 -31.16 16.77 11.49
CA SER A 34 -31.37 17.11 12.89
C SER A 34 -30.91 15.91 13.73
N SER A 35 -29.60 15.83 13.98
CA SER A 35 -29.13 15.02 15.10
C SER A 35 -29.63 15.71 16.36
N LYS A 36 -30.35 14.96 17.21
CA LYS A 36 -30.92 15.45 18.49
C LYS A 36 -29.93 16.18 19.40
N TRP A 37 -28.62 16.05 19.15
CA TRP A 37 -27.55 16.51 20.01
C TRP A 37 -26.85 17.79 19.54
N LEU A 38 -26.87 18.13 18.25
CA LEU A 38 -26.02 19.23 17.74
C LEU A 38 -26.69 20.21 16.78
N ASN A 39 -27.92 20.01 16.32
CA ASN A 39 -28.61 20.95 15.39
C ASN A 39 -27.71 21.43 14.22
N LEU A 40 -26.82 20.58 13.72
CA LEU A 40 -25.86 20.90 12.65
C LEU A 40 -26.33 20.28 11.33
N THR A 41 -26.41 21.10 10.29
CA THR A 41 -26.54 20.62 8.90
C THR A 41 -25.32 19.78 8.49
N ARG A 42 -25.50 18.81 7.58
CA ARG A 42 -24.42 17.94 7.07
C ARG A 42 -23.20 18.73 6.57
N TRP A 43 -23.45 19.82 5.84
CA TRP A 43 -22.40 20.68 5.27
C TRP A 43 -21.58 21.42 6.35
N LYS A 44 -22.25 22.04 7.33
CA LYS A 44 -21.56 22.68 8.47
C LYS A 44 -20.68 21.69 9.24
N PHE A 45 -21.18 20.49 9.53
CA PHE A 45 -20.39 19.45 10.18
C PHE A 45 -19.13 19.09 9.35
N PHE A 46 -19.30 18.91 8.03
CA PHE A 46 -18.19 18.61 7.13
C PHE A 46 -17.11 19.70 7.14
N VAL A 47 -17.50 20.97 7.04
CA VAL A 47 -16.54 22.10 7.05
C VAL A 47 -15.82 22.18 8.40
N ILE A 48 -16.54 22.08 9.51
CA ILE A 48 -15.95 22.10 10.86
C ILE A 48 -14.95 20.95 11.01
N ALA A 49 -15.32 19.72 10.64
CA ALA A 49 -14.44 18.57 10.74
C ALA A 49 -13.20 18.71 9.84
N THR A 50 -13.34 19.28 8.64
CA THR A 50 -12.23 19.51 7.71
C THR A 50 -11.24 20.53 8.27
N VAL A 51 -11.72 21.66 8.81
CA VAL A 51 -10.87 22.68 9.41
C VAL A 51 -10.18 22.15 10.66
N LEU A 52 -10.91 21.47 11.55
CA LEU A 52 -10.34 20.85 12.75
C LEU A 52 -9.27 19.81 12.40
N SER A 53 -9.52 18.96 11.40
CA SER A 53 -8.54 17.98 10.94
C SER A 53 -7.31 18.65 10.33
N ALA A 54 -7.49 19.70 9.51
CA ALA A 54 -6.37 20.45 8.93
C ALA A 54 -5.49 21.09 10.01
N VAL A 55 -6.09 21.72 11.02
CA VAL A 55 -5.37 22.29 12.17
C VAL A 55 -4.70 21.18 12.98
N TYR A 56 -5.39 20.05 13.19
CA TYR A 56 -4.85 18.92 13.95
C TYR A 56 -3.58 18.35 13.32
N TYR A 57 -3.50 18.21 11.98
CA TYR A 57 -2.29 17.66 11.33
C TYR A 57 -1.01 18.49 11.55
N TRP A 58 -1.13 19.79 11.83
CA TRP A 58 0.03 20.62 12.16
C TRP A 58 0.62 20.26 13.52
N LEU A 59 -0.22 19.72 14.43
CA LEU A 59 0.20 19.36 15.77
C LEU A 59 1.21 18.19 15.78
N PRO A 60 0.92 16.98 15.28
CA PRO A 60 1.92 15.92 15.19
C PRO A 60 2.93 16.17 14.06
N GLY A 61 2.59 16.96 13.03
CA GLY A 61 3.47 17.18 11.89
C GLY A 61 4.61 18.18 12.14
N TYR A 62 4.38 19.22 12.93
CA TYR A 62 5.34 20.33 13.09
C TYR A 62 5.53 20.78 14.54
N ILE A 63 4.44 20.91 15.30
CA ILE A 63 4.49 21.52 16.65
C ILE A 63 5.03 20.52 17.68
N MET A 64 4.53 19.27 17.67
CA MET A 64 4.90 18.22 18.61
C MET A 64 5.03 16.85 17.93
N PRO A 65 6.13 16.60 17.19
CA PRO A 65 6.39 15.34 16.48
C PRO A 65 6.41 14.09 17.37
N VAL A 66 6.61 14.26 18.67
CA VAL A 66 6.54 13.19 19.67
C VAL A 66 5.18 12.47 19.66
N LEU A 67 4.10 13.16 19.27
CA LEU A 67 2.76 12.57 19.16
C LEU A 67 2.64 11.50 18.07
N SER A 68 3.53 11.52 17.07
CA SER A 68 3.51 10.53 16.00
C SER A 68 3.95 9.15 16.47
N ASN A 69 4.84 9.07 17.46
CA ASN A 69 5.30 7.83 18.06
C ASN A 69 5.54 8.02 19.57
N PHE A 70 4.45 8.02 20.33
CA PHE A 70 4.51 8.24 21.76
C PHE A 70 4.55 6.90 22.51
N SER A 71 5.72 6.53 23.02
CA SER A 71 5.86 5.40 23.95
C SER A 71 5.86 5.92 25.39
N TRP A 72 4.69 5.96 26.01
CA TRP A 72 4.55 6.42 27.39
C TRP A 72 5.36 5.56 28.38
N MET A 73 5.51 4.27 28.08
CA MET A 73 6.28 3.35 28.92
C MET A 73 7.78 3.68 28.90
N CYS A 74 8.35 4.02 27.73
CA CYS A 74 9.75 4.46 27.65
C CYS A 74 10.04 5.76 28.42
N MET A 75 9.02 6.59 28.71
CA MET A 75 9.23 7.80 29.53
C MET A 75 9.38 7.50 31.02
N ILE A 76 8.85 6.39 31.50
CA ILE A 76 8.92 6.03 32.93
C ILE A 76 10.37 5.70 33.31
N ASP A 77 11.07 4.97 32.43
CA ASP A 77 12.49 4.66 32.60
C ASP A 77 13.20 4.66 31.23
N PRO A 78 13.75 5.81 30.81
CA PRO A 78 14.34 5.96 29.47
C PRO A 78 15.68 5.24 29.30
N GLN A 79 16.33 4.83 30.39
CA GLN A 79 17.63 4.15 30.32
C GLN A 79 17.50 2.62 30.27
N ASN A 80 16.30 2.10 30.49
CA ASN A 80 16.06 0.66 30.52
C ASN A 80 16.00 0.07 29.11
N VAL A 81 17.05 -0.66 28.75
CA VAL A 81 17.19 -1.31 27.44
C VAL A 81 16.06 -2.31 27.16
N LEU A 82 15.62 -3.08 28.17
CA LEU A 82 14.54 -4.04 28.00
C LEU A 82 13.21 -3.33 27.70
N LEU A 83 12.96 -2.22 28.40
CA LEU A 83 11.76 -1.41 28.18
C LEU A 83 11.77 -0.81 26.77
N ALA A 84 12.90 -0.23 26.35
CA ALA A 84 13.08 0.30 25.01
C ALA A 84 12.92 -0.78 23.91
N GLN A 85 13.36 -2.01 24.16
CA GLN A 85 13.17 -3.13 23.22
C GLN A 85 11.71 -3.57 23.10
N LEU A 86 10.95 -3.56 24.20
CA LEU A 86 9.54 -3.97 24.19
C LEU A 86 8.63 -2.89 23.64
N THR A 87 8.81 -1.65 24.09
CA THR A 87 7.84 -0.56 23.88
C THR A 87 8.38 0.54 22.98
N GLY A 88 9.65 0.50 22.59
CA GLY A 88 10.23 1.46 21.65
C GLY A 88 9.76 1.23 20.21
N SER A 89 9.81 2.29 19.41
CA SER A 89 9.45 2.28 17.98
C SER A 89 10.41 1.44 17.12
N ALA A 90 11.67 1.30 17.54
CA ALA A 90 12.67 0.40 16.93
C ALA A 90 12.63 -1.03 17.51
N GLY A 91 11.78 -1.27 18.51
CA GLY A 91 11.57 -2.55 19.17
C GLY A 91 10.28 -3.23 18.71
N PHE A 92 9.58 -3.87 19.65
CA PHE A 92 8.29 -4.55 19.40
C PHE A 92 7.08 -3.59 19.41
N ALA A 93 7.29 -2.30 19.72
CA ALA A 93 6.27 -1.26 19.74
C ALA A 93 5.05 -1.55 20.63
N LEU A 94 5.20 -2.36 21.68
CA LEU A 94 4.15 -2.67 22.64
C LEU A 94 3.68 -1.41 23.38
N GLY A 95 2.38 -1.12 23.35
CA GLY A 95 1.81 0.01 24.08
C GLY A 95 2.21 1.39 23.54
N THR A 96 2.78 1.45 22.34
CA THR A 96 3.03 2.72 21.65
C THR A 96 1.72 3.33 21.20
N LEU A 97 1.54 4.61 21.51
CA LEU A 97 0.40 5.40 21.07
C LEU A 97 0.84 6.26 19.88
N GLN A 98 0.13 6.11 18.77
CA GLN A 98 0.30 6.96 17.59
C GLN A 98 -0.94 7.83 17.48
N LEU A 99 -0.77 9.14 17.73
CA LEU A 99 -1.85 10.12 17.57
C LEU A 99 -1.80 10.79 16.19
N ASP A 100 -0.81 10.45 15.37
CA ASP A 100 -0.75 10.89 13.98
C ASP A 100 -1.53 9.94 13.04
N TRP A 101 -2.64 10.45 12.53
CA TRP A 101 -3.48 9.73 11.56
C TRP A 101 -2.76 9.46 10.23
N TYR A 102 -1.79 10.29 9.84
CA TYR A 102 -1.02 10.05 8.61
C TYR A 102 -0.09 8.83 8.78
N SER A 103 0.69 8.81 9.88
CA SER A 103 1.54 7.67 10.23
C SER A 103 0.76 6.36 10.36
N LEU A 104 -0.41 6.38 11.00
CA LEU A 104 -1.29 5.21 11.11
C LEU A 104 -1.76 4.68 9.74
N GLN A 105 -2.24 5.58 8.87
CA GLN A 105 -2.73 5.20 7.55
C GLN A 105 -1.64 4.68 6.62
N SER A 106 -0.40 5.14 6.78
CA SER A 106 0.71 4.80 5.90
C SER A 106 0.99 3.29 5.82
N ARG A 107 0.67 2.52 6.87
CA ARG A 107 1.00 1.09 6.96
C ARG A 107 -0.19 0.15 6.74
N LEU A 108 -1.38 0.51 7.22
CA LEU A 108 -2.58 -0.36 7.17
C LEU A 108 -3.75 0.22 6.34
N GLY A 109 -3.55 1.38 5.70
CA GLY A 109 -4.64 2.16 5.15
C GLY A 109 -5.52 2.75 6.26
N SER A 110 -6.65 3.33 5.88
CA SER A 110 -7.60 3.88 6.86
C SER A 110 -8.39 2.75 7.53
N PRO A 111 -8.21 2.49 8.84
CA PRO A 111 -8.91 1.40 9.50
C PRO A 111 -10.42 1.65 9.51
N ILE A 112 -10.87 2.90 9.63
CA ILE A 112 -12.30 3.28 9.63
C ILE A 112 -13.05 2.72 8.40
N VAL A 113 -12.36 2.58 7.27
CA VAL A 113 -12.95 2.14 6.00
C VAL A 113 -12.92 0.61 5.87
N SER A 114 -11.99 -0.04 6.56
CA SER A 114 -11.81 -1.49 6.52
C SER A 114 -12.85 -2.18 7.42
N PRO A 115 -13.48 -3.27 6.95
CA PRO A 115 -14.44 -4.01 7.76
C PRO A 115 -13.85 -4.51 9.09
N SER A 116 -14.66 -4.50 10.15
CA SER A 116 -14.23 -4.89 11.50
C SER A 116 -13.66 -6.32 11.57
N TRP A 117 -14.27 -7.27 10.86
CA TRP A 117 -13.76 -8.65 10.82
C TRP A 117 -12.33 -8.72 10.25
N ALA A 118 -12.00 -7.90 9.26
CA ALA A 118 -10.66 -7.88 8.68
C ALA A 118 -9.65 -7.27 9.68
N GLN A 119 -10.07 -6.23 10.41
CA GLN A 119 -9.24 -5.63 11.46
C GLN A 119 -8.95 -6.62 12.60
N TYR A 120 -9.94 -7.38 13.06
CA TYR A 120 -9.71 -8.38 14.10
C TYR A 120 -8.75 -9.49 13.66
N ASN A 121 -8.82 -9.91 12.38
CA ASN A 121 -7.86 -10.86 11.83
C ASN A 121 -6.43 -10.28 11.77
N ILE A 122 -6.28 -9.02 11.36
CA ILE A 122 -4.99 -8.32 11.38
C ILE A 122 -4.46 -8.23 12.81
N LEU A 123 -5.31 -7.86 13.77
CA LEU A 123 -4.92 -7.76 15.18
C LEU A 123 -4.47 -9.12 15.73
N ALA A 124 -5.20 -10.19 15.44
CA ALA A 124 -4.82 -11.55 15.84
C ALA A 124 -3.47 -11.95 15.24
N GLY A 125 -3.25 -11.66 13.95
CA GLY A 125 -1.97 -11.89 13.28
C GLY A 125 -0.82 -11.08 13.87
N TYR A 126 -1.08 -9.81 14.22
CA TYR A 126 -0.11 -8.95 14.90
C TYR A 126 0.28 -9.50 16.27
N VAL A 127 -0.69 -9.88 17.10
CA VAL A 127 -0.43 -10.49 18.42
C VAL A 127 0.38 -11.77 18.28
N LEU A 128 -0.03 -12.67 17.38
CA LEU A 128 0.65 -13.95 17.19
C LEU A 128 2.08 -13.75 16.69
N VAL A 129 2.29 -12.95 15.65
CA VAL A 129 3.60 -12.89 14.99
C VAL A 129 4.54 -11.90 15.66
N ILE A 130 4.08 -10.67 15.89
CA ILE A 130 4.95 -9.60 16.40
C ILE A 130 5.10 -9.68 17.92
N LEU A 131 4.06 -10.10 18.66
CA LEU A 131 4.14 -10.13 20.13
C LEU A 131 4.54 -11.49 20.72
N ILE A 132 4.38 -12.58 19.97
CA ILE A 132 4.73 -13.93 20.44
C ILE A 132 5.91 -14.49 19.66
N ILE A 133 5.77 -14.73 18.35
CA ILE A 133 6.81 -15.41 17.55
C ILE A 133 8.11 -14.59 17.51
N MET A 134 8.04 -13.29 17.19
CA MET A 134 9.23 -12.47 16.99
C MET A 134 10.06 -12.30 18.28
N PRO A 135 9.48 -12.06 19.48
CA PRO A 135 10.21 -12.10 20.73
C PRO A 135 10.82 -13.46 21.03
N ILE A 136 10.08 -14.56 20.81
CA ILE A 136 10.61 -15.93 21.01
C ILE A 136 11.86 -16.15 20.15
N MET A 137 11.79 -15.78 18.86
CA MET A 137 12.94 -15.90 17.95
C MET A 137 14.15 -15.08 18.42
N TYR A 138 13.92 -13.85 18.90
CA TYR A 138 14.98 -12.97 19.38
C TYR A 138 15.60 -13.45 20.70
N TYR A 139 14.79 -13.81 21.69
CA TYR A 139 15.28 -14.19 23.02
C TYR A 139 15.88 -15.60 23.07
N ILE A 140 15.44 -16.53 22.22
CA ILE A 140 16.09 -17.84 22.01
C ILE A 140 17.39 -17.70 21.21
N ASN A 141 17.68 -16.49 20.69
CA ASN A 141 18.87 -16.20 19.88
C ASN A 141 18.95 -17.09 18.62
N LEU A 142 17.79 -17.34 17.99
CA LEU A 142 17.75 -18.07 16.72
C LEU A 142 18.64 -17.34 15.70
N TRP A 143 19.52 -18.05 15.00
CA TRP A 143 20.44 -17.49 14.00
C TRP A 143 21.33 -16.31 14.47
N ASN A 144 21.63 -16.25 15.78
CA ASN A 144 22.41 -15.20 16.43
C ASN A 144 21.77 -13.81 16.41
N PHE A 145 20.43 -13.75 16.43
CA PHE A 145 19.69 -12.49 16.35
C PHE A 145 19.94 -11.48 17.47
N LYS A 146 20.37 -11.90 18.66
CA LYS A 146 20.67 -10.96 19.77
C LYS A 146 21.81 -9.99 19.47
N SER A 147 22.61 -10.27 18.45
CA SER A 147 23.74 -9.41 18.05
C SER A 147 23.31 -8.26 17.12
N PHE A 148 22.03 -8.21 16.74
CA PHE A 148 21.49 -7.27 15.75
C PHE A 148 20.29 -6.50 16.33
N PRO A 149 20.01 -5.28 15.82
CA PRO A 149 18.80 -4.56 16.19
C PRO A 149 17.54 -5.38 15.85
N ILE A 150 16.51 -5.22 16.68
CA ILE A 150 15.23 -5.95 16.56
C ILE A 150 14.53 -5.62 15.25
N SER A 151 14.41 -4.32 14.94
CA SER A 151 13.79 -3.79 13.74
C SER A 151 14.66 -2.67 13.17
N ASP A 152 15.36 -2.97 12.08
CA ASP A 152 16.13 -2.00 11.29
C ASP A 152 15.96 -2.38 9.82
N SER A 153 15.76 -1.38 8.95
CA SER A 153 15.63 -1.54 7.50
C SER A 153 16.97 -1.73 6.79
N ASN A 154 18.08 -1.42 7.46
CA ASN A 154 19.41 -1.44 6.86
C ASN A 154 19.99 -2.86 6.74
N LEU A 155 20.93 -3.00 5.79
CA LEU A 155 21.72 -4.22 5.63
C LEU A 155 22.82 -4.27 6.70
N LEU A 156 22.96 -5.43 7.35
CA LEU A 156 23.93 -5.62 8.43
C LEU A 156 25.02 -6.58 7.97
N ALA A 157 26.27 -6.29 8.33
CA ALA A 157 27.39 -7.20 8.18
C ALA A 157 27.36 -8.27 9.30
N GLY A 158 28.12 -9.36 9.12
CA GLY A 158 28.17 -10.47 10.08
C GLY A 158 28.57 -10.09 11.51
N ASN A 159 29.23 -8.93 11.69
CA ASN A 159 29.67 -8.37 12.96
C ASN A 159 28.64 -7.43 13.63
N GLY A 160 27.47 -7.20 13.03
CA GLY A 160 26.44 -6.31 13.57
C GLY A 160 26.55 -4.84 13.13
N THR A 161 27.60 -4.48 12.38
CA THR A 161 27.73 -3.13 11.80
C THR A 161 26.97 -3.00 10.49
N TYR A 162 26.73 -1.76 10.04
CA TYR A 162 26.13 -1.53 8.74
C TYR A 162 26.99 -2.07 7.60
N TYR A 163 26.34 -2.69 6.62
CA TYR A 163 27.01 -3.35 5.51
C TYR A 163 27.53 -2.31 4.51
N ASN A 164 28.86 -2.21 4.40
CA ASN A 164 29.54 -1.27 3.50
C ASN A 164 29.86 -1.84 2.11
N GLY A 165 29.25 -2.96 1.70
CA GLY A 165 29.47 -3.56 0.37
C GLY A 165 30.55 -4.64 0.29
N ASP A 166 31.56 -4.61 1.14
CA ASP A 166 32.76 -5.44 0.97
C ASP A 166 32.79 -6.76 1.78
N ASN A 167 32.00 -6.87 2.85
CA ASN A 167 32.11 -7.97 3.83
C ASN A 167 30.87 -8.88 3.87
N PRO A 168 30.79 -9.93 3.04
CA PRO A 168 29.82 -11.01 3.27
C PRO A 168 30.15 -11.77 4.57
N PRO A 169 29.18 -12.38 5.27
CA PRO A 169 27.77 -12.54 4.89
C PRO A 169 26.90 -11.33 5.26
N ILE A 170 25.95 -11.00 4.39
CA ILE A 170 24.88 -10.02 4.66
C ILE A 170 23.87 -10.68 5.60
N ARG A 171 23.46 -9.93 6.63
CA ARG A 171 22.45 -10.31 7.61
C ARG A 171 21.36 -9.25 7.66
N PHE A 172 20.19 -9.67 8.12
CA PHE A 172 19.03 -8.82 8.30
C PHE A 172 18.59 -8.84 9.77
N SER A 173 17.94 -7.77 10.21
CA SER A 173 17.25 -7.72 11.49
C SER A 173 16.14 -8.78 11.55
N VAL A 174 15.75 -9.17 12.78
CA VAL A 174 14.67 -10.15 12.99
C VAL A 174 13.37 -9.68 12.36
N GLY A 175 13.06 -8.38 12.50
CA GLY A 175 11.85 -7.77 11.98
C GLY A 175 11.73 -7.90 10.47
N ILE A 176 12.81 -7.63 9.72
CA ILE A 176 12.82 -7.82 8.26
C ILE A 176 12.60 -9.30 7.91
N ILE A 177 13.32 -10.22 8.56
CA ILE A 177 13.26 -11.65 8.21
C ILE A 177 11.86 -12.20 8.44
N VAL A 178 11.26 -11.92 9.60
CA VAL A 178 9.89 -12.32 9.90
C VAL A 178 8.92 -11.70 8.90
N SER A 179 9.11 -10.43 8.54
CA SER A 179 8.28 -9.77 7.51
C SER A 179 8.37 -10.48 6.16
N TYR A 180 9.59 -10.79 5.68
CA TYR A 180 9.76 -11.54 4.43
C TYR A 180 9.09 -12.91 4.47
N MET A 181 9.25 -13.66 5.55
CA MET A 181 8.58 -14.95 5.73
C MET A 181 7.06 -14.82 5.63
N LEU A 182 6.48 -13.81 6.30
CA LEU A 182 5.05 -13.54 6.25
C LEU A 182 4.59 -13.10 4.86
N TYR A 183 5.38 -12.31 4.12
CA TYR A 183 5.04 -11.96 2.75
C TYR A 183 4.93 -13.21 1.87
N PHE A 184 5.89 -14.15 1.94
CA PHE A 184 5.80 -15.42 1.20
C PHE A 184 4.61 -16.27 1.63
N ALA A 185 4.39 -16.40 2.94
CA ALA A 185 3.24 -17.14 3.47
C ALA A 185 1.92 -16.52 2.99
N SER A 186 1.80 -15.20 3.02
CA SER A 186 0.59 -14.46 2.60
C SER A 186 0.28 -14.64 1.12
N LEU A 187 1.29 -14.74 0.26
CA LEU A 187 1.10 -14.93 -1.18
C LEU A 187 0.56 -16.33 -1.50
N VAL A 188 1.16 -17.36 -0.90
CA VAL A 188 0.68 -18.74 -1.05
C VAL A 188 -0.72 -18.88 -0.46
N ALA A 189 -0.94 -18.35 0.75
CA ALA A 189 -2.24 -18.35 1.40
C ALA A 189 -3.30 -17.62 0.57
N MET A 190 -2.97 -16.48 -0.04
CA MET A 190 -3.88 -15.74 -0.91
C MET A 190 -4.31 -16.56 -2.13
N ILE A 191 -3.35 -17.19 -2.82
CA ILE A 191 -3.64 -18.02 -4.00
C ILE A 191 -4.51 -19.21 -3.58
N MET A 192 -4.12 -19.92 -2.52
CA MET A 192 -4.87 -21.07 -2.01
C MET A 192 -6.27 -20.69 -1.52
N HIS A 193 -6.40 -19.59 -0.77
CA HIS A 193 -7.69 -19.07 -0.32
C HIS A 193 -8.60 -18.75 -1.52
N THR A 194 -8.05 -18.14 -2.57
CA THR A 194 -8.81 -17.83 -3.78
C THR A 194 -9.27 -19.11 -4.50
N ILE A 195 -8.41 -20.12 -4.61
CA ILE A 195 -8.74 -21.39 -5.26
C ILE A 195 -9.81 -22.16 -4.46
N LEU A 196 -9.62 -22.29 -3.14
CA LEU A 196 -10.49 -23.11 -2.29
C LEU A 196 -11.85 -22.47 -2.05
N TYR A 197 -11.90 -21.18 -1.69
CA TYR A 197 -13.16 -20.51 -1.31
C TYR A 197 -13.87 -19.84 -2.48
N HIS A 198 -13.14 -19.39 -3.51
CA HIS A 198 -13.71 -18.64 -4.63
C HIS A 198 -13.50 -19.31 -5.98
N GLY A 199 -12.83 -20.47 -6.04
CA GLY A 199 -12.56 -21.15 -7.31
C GLY A 199 -13.83 -21.56 -8.04
N THR A 200 -14.83 -22.06 -7.32
CA THR A 200 -16.13 -22.44 -7.90
C THR A 200 -16.88 -21.25 -8.46
N ASP A 201 -16.90 -20.13 -7.74
CA ASP A 201 -17.53 -18.89 -8.18
C ASP A 201 -16.78 -18.27 -9.36
N VAL A 202 -15.44 -18.26 -9.34
CA VAL A 202 -14.61 -17.81 -10.46
C VAL A 202 -14.87 -18.67 -11.69
N LEU A 203 -14.98 -19.99 -11.56
CA LEU A 203 -15.30 -20.89 -12.68
C LEU A 203 -16.72 -20.68 -13.19
N ARG A 204 -17.70 -20.50 -12.30
CA ARG A 204 -19.09 -20.17 -12.67
C ARG A 204 -19.12 -18.86 -13.45
N HIS A 205 -18.45 -17.83 -12.94
CA HIS A 205 -18.23 -16.53 -13.60
C HIS A 205 -17.21 -16.57 -14.74
N ALA A 206 -16.59 -17.69 -15.06
CA ALA A 206 -15.87 -17.85 -16.32
C ALA A 206 -16.83 -18.41 -17.37
N LYS A 207 -17.65 -19.39 -16.98
CA LYS A 207 -18.57 -20.15 -17.86
C LYS A 207 -19.86 -19.42 -18.24
N THR A 208 -20.40 -18.50 -17.43
CA THR A 208 -21.63 -17.76 -17.80
C THR A 208 -21.42 -16.90 -19.07
N SER A 209 -22.46 -16.64 -19.86
CA SER A 209 -22.38 -15.66 -20.94
C SER A 209 -22.31 -14.23 -20.40
N LEU A 210 -21.60 -13.34 -21.11
CA LEU A 210 -21.52 -11.89 -20.83
C LEU A 210 -22.89 -11.20 -20.77
N ARG A 211 -23.94 -11.86 -21.28
CA ARG A 211 -25.32 -11.37 -21.36
C ARG A 211 -26.12 -11.53 -20.06
N ASN A 212 -25.75 -12.46 -19.18
CA ASN A 212 -26.43 -12.66 -17.88
C ASN A 212 -25.91 -11.68 -16.81
N ARG A 213 -26.08 -10.38 -17.05
CA ARG A 213 -25.72 -9.29 -16.12
C ARG A 213 -26.75 -9.05 -15.01
N GLN A 214 -27.80 -9.86 -14.93
CA GLN A 214 -29.09 -9.48 -14.33
C GLN A 214 -29.27 -9.74 -12.84
N ASN A 215 -28.23 -10.12 -12.09
CA ASN A 215 -28.39 -10.45 -10.67
C ASN A 215 -28.27 -9.24 -9.71
N ASP A 216 -27.81 -8.07 -10.18
CA ASP A 216 -27.63 -6.87 -9.35
C ASP A 216 -28.33 -5.64 -9.98
N ILE A 217 -29.08 -4.89 -9.16
CA ILE A 217 -29.72 -3.63 -9.56
C ILE A 217 -28.71 -2.64 -10.11
N HIS A 218 -27.47 -2.64 -9.58
CA HIS A 218 -26.46 -1.73 -10.09
C HIS A 218 -26.05 -2.08 -11.52
N CYS A 219 -25.97 -3.37 -11.87
CA CYS A 219 -25.67 -3.85 -13.21
C CYS A 219 -26.82 -3.53 -14.18
N THR A 220 -28.07 -3.70 -13.73
CA THR A 220 -29.26 -3.33 -14.52
C THR A 220 -29.27 -1.85 -14.86
N LEU A 221 -29.04 -0.98 -13.88
CA LEU A 221 -28.94 0.47 -14.11
C LEU A 221 -27.74 0.84 -14.99
N MET A 222 -26.65 0.08 -14.91
CA MET A 222 -25.44 0.32 -15.70
C MET A 222 -25.58 -0.15 -17.15
N SER A 223 -26.51 -1.07 -17.45
CA SER A 223 -26.72 -1.62 -18.79
C SER A 223 -27.07 -0.58 -19.86
N LYS A 224 -27.61 0.58 -19.45
CA LYS A 224 -27.89 1.73 -20.32
C LYS A 224 -26.62 2.32 -20.92
N TYR A 225 -25.49 2.22 -20.23
CA TYR A 225 -24.23 2.78 -20.72
C TYR A 225 -23.46 1.75 -21.55
N PRO A 226 -23.06 2.11 -22.79
CA PRO A 226 -22.28 1.21 -23.61
C PRO A 226 -20.88 1.03 -22.99
N ASP A 227 -20.44 -0.22 -22.91
CA ASP A 227 -19.09 -0.53 -22.48
C ASP A 227 -18.04 0.04 -23.45
N ALA A 228 -16.84 0.30 -22.92
CA ALA A 228 -15.68 0.56 -23.74
C ALA A 228 -15.34 -0.69 -24.58
N PRO A 229 -15.11 -0.54 -25.90
CA PRO A 229 -14.80 -1.67 -26.77
C PRO A 229 -13.55 -2.40 -26.29
N GLY A 230 -13.56 -3.73 -26.32
CA GLY A 230 -12.40 -4.54 -25.88
C GLY A 230 -11.12 -4.25 -26.69
N TRP A 231 -11.28 -3.91 -27.97
CA TRP A 231 -10.14 -3.61 -28.85
C TRP A 231 -9.35 -2.37 -28.43
N VAL A 232 -9.98 -1.37 -27.80
CA VAL A 232 -9.28 -0.18 -27.30
C VAL A 232 -8.26 -0.56 -26.23
N TYR A 233 -8.63 -1.47 -25.33
CA TYR A 233 -7.71 -2.03 -24.35
C TYR A 233 -6.59 -2.85 -25.00
N GLY A 234 -6.92 -3.59 -26.06
CA GLY A 234 -5.95 -4.38 -26.84
C GLY A 234 -4.91 -3.51 -27.53
N ILE A 235 -5.33 -2.43 -28.20
CA ILE A 235 -4.42 -1.47 -28.84
C ILE A 235 -3.55 -0.77 -27.79
N LEU A 236 -4.14 -0.31 -26.69
CA LEU A 236 -3.38 0.34 -25.61
C LEU A 236 -2.33 -0.61 -25.02
N PHE A 237 -2.69 -1.88 -24.81
CA PHE A 237 -1.76 -2.91 -24.35
C PHE A 237 -0.64 -3.13 -25.36
N LEU A 238 -0.96 -3.28 -26.65
CA LEU A 238 0.03 -3.49 -27.70
C LEU A 238 1.02 -2.30 -27.78
N CYS A 239 0.51 -1.07 -27.79
CA CYS A 239 1.35 0.14 -27.81
C CYS A 239 2.27 0.20 -26.57
N ALA A 240 1.71 -0.01 -25.37
CA ALA A 240 2.50 0.00 -24.14
C ALA A 240 3.54 -1.13 -24.10
N PHE A 241 3.19 -2.32 -24.60
CA PHE A 241 4.08 -3.47 -24.67
C PHE A 241 5.25 -3.23 -25.64
N VAL A 242 4.99 -2.67 -26.82
CA VAL A 242 6.03 -2.33 -27.79
C VAL A 242 6.97 -1.26 -27.22
N CYS A 243 6.43 -0.22 -26.58
CA CYS A 243 7.23 0.80 -25.90
C CYS A 243 8.09 0.19 -24.78
N ALA A 244 7.53 -0.71 -23.96
CA ALA A 244 8.27 -1.37 -22.88
C ALA A 244 9.40 -2.26 -23.43
N CYS A 245 9.14 -3.04 -24.50
CA CYS A 245 10.17 -3.83 -25.20
C CYS A 245 11.30 -2.94 -25.74
N PHE A 246 10.94 -1.79 -26.34
CA PHE A 246 11.90 -0.82 -26.84
C PHE A 246 12.78 -0.27 -25.71
N VAL A 247 12.18 0.19 -24.61
CA VAL A 247 12.90 0.72 -23.44
C VAL A 247 13.82 -0.33 -22.82
N CYS A 248 13.35 -1.58 -22.65
CA CYS A 248 14.17 -2.65 -22.09
C CYS A 248 15.37 -3.00 -22.99
N LYS A 249 15.16 -3.03 -24.31
CA LYS A 249 16.22 -3.37 -25.28
C LYS A 249 17.25 -2.25 -25.42
N PHE A 250 16.81 -1.01 -25.63
CA PHE A 250 17.71 0.13 -25.86
C PHE A 250 18.34 0.66 -24.56
N GLY A 251 17.58 0.63 -23.46
CA GLY A 251 18.08 1.04 -22.14
C GLY A 251 19.01 0.02 -21.47
N LYS A 252 19.19 -1.19 -22.05
CA LYS A 252 19.95 -2.31 -21.46
C LYS A 252 19.58 -2.61 -20.00
N LEU A 253 18.36 -2.28 -19.59
CA LEU A 253 17.89 -2.42 -18.21
C LEU A 253 17.69 -3.89 -17.87
N MET A 254 16.95 -4.59 -18.73
CA MET A 254 16.51 -5.96 -18.54
C MET A 254 16.40 -6.66 -19.90
N PRO A 255 16.74 -7.97 -20.00
CA PRO A 255 16.42 -8.76 -21.19
C PRO A 255 14.93 -8.71 -21.54
N TRP A 256 14.61 -8.35 -22.79
CA TRP A 256 13.23 -8.09 -23.23
C TRP A 256 12.27 -9.27 -23.03
N TYR A 257 12.76 -10.52 -23.11
CA TYR A 257 11.93 -11.71 -22.92
C TYR A 257 11.42 -11.86 -21.47
N LEU A 258 12.12 -11.30 -20.48
CA LEU A 258 11.67 -11.29 -19.08
C LEU A 258 10.42 -10.42 -18.87
N LEU A 259 10.11 -9.55 -19.83
CA LEU A 259 8.88 -8.75 -19.80
C LEU A 259 7.62 -9.65 -19.91
N PHE A 260 7.69 -10.73 -20.69
CA PHE A 260 6.58 -11.69 -20.76
C PHE A 260 6.34 -12.37 -19.42
N LEU A 261 7.42 -12.76 -18.73
CA LEU A 261 7.33 -13.36 -17.41
C LEU A 261 6.73 -12.37 -16.41
N ALA A 262 7.17 -11.10 -16.43
CA ALA A 262 6.61 -10.05 -15.58
C ALA A 262 5.10 -9.90 -15.79
N ILE A 263 4.65 -9.76 -17.05
CA ILE A 263 3.22 -9.59 -17.38
C ILE A 263 2.40 -10.83 -16.99
N THR A 264 2.98 -12.03 -17.17
CA THR A 264 2.32 -13.29 -16.82
C THR A 264 2.12 -13.38 -15.31
N LEU A 265 3.15 -13.04 -14.54
CA LEU A 265 3.09 -12.99 -13.09
C LEU A 265 2.04 -11.98 -12.61
N SER A 266 2.02 -10.77 -13.19
CA SER A 266 0.99 -9.77 -12.91
C SER A 266 -0.41 -10.32 -13.16
N PHE A 267 -0.63 -10.98 -14.29
CA PHE A 267 -1.95 -11.50 -14.67
C PHE A 267 -2.45 -12.58 -13.71
N VAL A 268 -1.58 -13.52 -13.32
CA VAL A 268 -1.90 -14.61 -12.39
C VAL A 268 -2.22 -14.05 -11.00
N CYS A 269 -1.41 -13.12 -10.50
CA CYS A 269 -1.59 -12.54 -9.17
C CYS A 269 -2.70 -11.48 -9.10
N LEU A 270 -3.15 -10.93 -10.24
CA LEU A 270 -4.16 -9.88 -10.29
C LEU A 270 -5.54 -10.31 -9.74
N LEU A 271 -5.99 -11.52 -10.07
CA LEU A 271 -7.31 -11.99 -9.63
C LEU A 271 -7.35 -12.28 -8.11
N PRO A 272 -6.41 -13.07 -7.53
CA PRO A 272 -6.38 -13.31 -6.10
C PRO A 272 -6.25 -12.04 -5.27
N THR A 273 -5.30 -11.16 -5.63
CA THR A 273 -5.10 -9.88 -4.93
C THR A 273 -6.34 -8.99 -5.01
N GLY A 274 -6.98 -8.93 -6.18
CA GLY A 274 -8.18 -8.14 -6.38
C GLY A 274 -9.36 -8.61 -5.53
N ILE A 275 -9.55 -9.93 -5.39
CA ILE A 275 -10.65 -10.49 -4.60
C ILE A 275 -10.50 -10.15 -3.11
N ILE A 276 -9.28 -10.27 -2.57
CA ILE A 276 -9.01 -9.93 -1.18
C ILE A 276 -9.20 -8.42 -0.99
N TRP A 277 -8.52 -7.59 -1.80
CA TRP A 277 -8.56 -6.14 -1.63
C TRP A 277 -9.97 -5.56 -1.78
N ALA A 278 -10.77 -6.07 -2.72
CA ALA A 278 -12.15 -5.64 -2.93
C ALA A 278 -13.08 -5.95 -1.74
N ARG A 279 -12.74 -6.89 -0.86
CA ARG A 279 -13.56 -7.27 0.31
C ARG A 279 -13.00 -6.76 1.63
N THR A 280 -11.70 -6.95 1.85
CA THR A 280 -11.05 -6.60 3.13
C THR A 280 -10.62 -5.15 3.20
N ASN A 281 -10.51 -4.45 2.07
CA ASN A 281 -9.81 -3.16 1.95
C ASN A 281 -8.29 -3.24 2.25
N ILE A 282 -7.72 -4.45 2.33
CA ILE A 282 -6.30 -4.68 2.58
C ILE A 282 -5.65 -5.18 1.29
N ALA A 283 -4.64 -4.46 0.82
CA ALA A 283 -3.86 -4.84 -0.34
C ALA A 283 -2.72 -5.78 0.08
N VAL A 284 -2.61 -6.92 -0.61
CA VAL A 284 -1.47 -7.83 -0.45
C VAL A 284 -0.37 -7.41 -1.41
N ASP A 285 0.83 -7.16 -0.87
CA ASP A 285 1.97 -6.75 -1.68
C ASP A 285 2.65 -7.96 -2.34
N VAL A 286 2.80 -7.89 -3.67
CA VAL A 286 3.44 -8.93 -4.51
C VAL A 286 4.86 -8.51 -4.93
N SER A 287 5.30 -7.31 -4.54
CA SER A 287 6.60 -6.75 -4.91
C SER A 287 7.77 -7.64 -4.49
N TYR A 288 7.71 -8.23 -3.29
CA TYR A 288 8.77 -9.10 -2.75
C TYR A 288 8.96 -10.39 -3.56
N LEU A 289 7.87 -11.02 -4.01
CA LEU A 289 7.95 -12.18 -4.91
C LEU A 289 8.61 -11.80 -6.23
N CYS A 290 8.19 -10.66 -6.80
CA CYS A 290 8.79 -10.16 -8.03
C CYS A 290 10.29 -9.84 -7.84
N LEU A 291 10.68 -9.32 -6.67
CA LEU A 291 12.05 -8.96 -6.34
C LEU A 291 12.96 -10.18 -6.23
N ILE A 292 12.47 -11.27 -5.65
CA ILE A 292 13.23 -12.53 -5.58
C ILE A 292 13.34 -13.17 -6.97
N ILE A 293 12.23 -13.29 -7.70
CA ILE A 293 12.25 -13.88 -9.04
C ILE A 293 13.17 -13.06 -9.96
N GLY A 294 13.04 -11.73 -9.96
CA GLY A 294 13.89 -10.84 -10.75
C GLY A 294 15.36 -10.92 -10.33
N GLY A 295 15.64 -10.99 -9.03
CA GLY A 295 17.01 -11.10 -8.49
C GLY A 295 17.70 -12.42 -8.84
N LEU A 296 16.95 -13.53 -8.81
CA LEU A 296 17.46 -14.86 -9.22
C LEU A 296 17.68 -14.94 -10.73
N LEU A 297 16.90 -14.25 -11.54
CA LEU A 297 17.07 -14.26 -13.00
C LEU A 297 18.16 -13.31 -13.46
N MET A 298 18.41 -12.23 -12.72
CA MET A 298 19.37 -11.18 -13.05
C MET A 298 20.32 -10.92 -11.88
N HIS A 299 21.16 -11.92 -11.59
CA HIS A 299 22.19 -11.82 -10.57
C HIS A 299 23.10 -10.60 -10.80
N GLY A 300 23.33 -9.82 -9.75
CA GLY A 300 24.21 -8.66 -9.78
C GLY A 300 23.67 -7.41 -10.50
N ASN A 301 22.53 -7.48 -11.19
CA ASN A 301 21.93 -6.32 -11.87
C ASN A 301 20.74 -5.77 -11.07
N GLY A 302 21.04 -4.87 -10.13
CA GLY A 302 20.02 -4.22 -9.28
C GLY A 302 19.00 -3.40 -10.08
N THR A 303 19.46 -2.67 -11.10
CA THR A 303 18.61 -1.85 -11.97
C THR A 303 17.63 -2.72 -12.78
N GLY A 304 18.12 -3.84 -13.33
CA GLY A 304 17.28 -4.82 -14.02
C GLY A 304 16.24 -5.44 -13.11
N ASN A 305 16.63 -5.84 -11.89
CA ASN A 305 15.70 -6.40 -10.91
C ASN A 305 14.58 -5.41 -10.55
N LYS A 306 14.92 -4.14 -10.25
CA LYS A 306 13.93 -3.10 -9.98
C LYS A 306 13.02 -2.83 -11.18
N THR A 307 13.56 -2.90 -12.40
CA THR A 307 12.77 -2.78 -13.63
C THR A 307 11.76 -3.93 -13.78
N PHE A 308 12.18 -5.17 -13.50
CA PHE A 308 11.27 -6.33 -13.50
C PHE A 308 10.14 -6.17 -12.48
N VAL A 309 10.45 -5.76 -11.25
CA VAL A 309 9.44 -5.50 -10.21
C VAL A 309 8.46 -4.41 -10.65
N THR A 310 8.95 -3.35 -11.29
CA THR A 310 8.10 -2.25 -11.77
C THR A 310 7.11 -2.74 -12.83
N TYR A 311 7.55 -3.56 -13.79
CA TYR A 311 6.65 -4.11 -14.79
C TYR A 311 5.73 -5.20 -14.24
N ALA A 312 6.17 -6.00 -13.28
CA ALA A 312 5.33 -7.05 -12.69
C ALA A 312 4.32 -6.48 -11.69
N PHE A 313 4.80 -5.97 -10.55
CA PHE A 313 3.94 -5.45 -9.50
C PHE A 313 3.26 -4.13 -9.90
N GLY A 314 3.98 -3.22 -10.56
CA GLY A 314 3.42 -1.92 -10.93
C GLY A 314 2.23 -2.03 -11.90
N THR A 315 2.31 -2.89 -12.92
CA THR A 315 1.18 -3.11 -13.84
C THR A 315 -0.02 -3.75 -13.15
N GLN A 316 0.22 -4.72 -12.25
CA GLN A 316 -0.83 -5.34 -11.45
C GLN A 316 -1.54 -4.30 -10.58
N PHE A 317 -0.78 -3.45 -9.88
CA PHE A 317 -1.33 -2.44 -8.98
C PHE A 317 -2.12 -1.37 -9.75
N GLN A 318 -1.64 -0.93 -10.92
CA GLN A 318 -2.40 -0.02 -11.80
C GLN A 318 -3.69 -0.66 -12.33
N ALA A 319 -3.66 -1.94 -12.67
CA ALA A 319 -4.87 -2.67 -13.09
C ALA A 319 -5.91 -2.73 -11.96
N LEU A 320 -5.49 -2.95 -10.71
CA LEU A 320 -6.37 -2.93 -9.54
C LEU A 320 -6.97 -1.55 -9.29
N PHE A 321 -6.19 -0.47 -9.44
CA PHE A 321 -6.73 0.89 -9.34
C PHE A 321 -7.77 1.17 -10.42
N LEU A 322 -7.54 0.79 -11.67
CA LEU A 322 -8.53 0.94 -12.74
C LEU A 322 -9.83 0.18 -12.40
N LEU A 323 -9.73 -1.04 -11.88
CA LEU A 323 -10.90 -1.81 -11.45
C LEU A 323 -11.65 -1.15 -10.29
N ARG A 324 -10.91 -0.60 -9.32
CA ARG A 324 -11.47 0.18 -8.21
C ARG A 324 -12.21 1.43 -8.71
N THR A 325 -11.64 2.18 -9.66
CA THR A 325 -12.29 3.34 -10.29
C THR A 325 -13.54 2.92 -11.08
N LEU A 326 -13.50 1.79 -11.79
CA LEU A 326 -14.67 1.27 -12.50
C LEU A 326 -15.79 0.85 -11.53
N LYS A 327 -15.46 0.28 -10.37
CA LYS A 327 -16.46 -0.01 -9.31
C LYS A 327 -17.03 1.28 -8.72
N PHE A 328 -16.20 2.28 -8.46
CA PHE A 328 -16.67 3.60 -8.05
C PHE A 328 -17.70 4.17 -9.06
N GLY A 329 -17.39 4.09 -10.35
CA GLY A 329 -18.31 4.43 -11.43
C GLY A 329 -19.62 3.65 -11.43
N HIS A 330 -19.56 2.37 -11.11
CA HIS A 330 -20.71 1.49 -11.01
C HIS A 330 -21.68 1.90 -9.89
N PHE A 331 -21.15 2.43 -8.78
CA PHE A 331 -21.95 2.97 -7.69
C PHE A 331 -22.55 4.34 -8.02
N MET A 332 -21.77 5.23 -8.67
CA MET A 332 -22.19 6.59 -9.03
C MET A 332 -22.94 6.70 -10.35
N LYS A 333 -23.10 5.60 -11.10
CA LYS A 333 -23.76 5.55 -12.41
C LYS A 333 -23.09 6.42 -13.47
N ILE A 334 -21.76 6.45 -13.46
CA ILE A 334 -20.93 7.16 -14.43
C ILE A 334 -20.53 6.20 -15.55
N SER A 335 -20.62 6.64 -16.80
CA SER A 335 -20.31 5.79 -17.96
C SER A 335 -18.87 5.21 -17.93
N PRO A 336 -18.64 3.93 -18.30
CA PRO A 336 -17.31 3.32 -18.21
C PRO A 336 -16.30 3.93 -19.19
N ARG A 337 -16.78 4.46 -20.32
CA ARG A 337 -15.95 5.11 -21.35
C ARG A 337 -15.35 6.42 -20.86
N ALA A 338 -16.16 7.22 -20.15
CA ALA A 338 -15.68 8.45 -19.53
C ALA A 338 -14.61 8.13 -18.49
N LEU A 339 -14.87 7.19 -17.58
CA LEU A 339 -13.92 6.80 -16.54
C LEU A 339 -12.60 6.28 -17.10
N PHE A 340 -12.65 5.45 -18.15
CA PHE A 340 -11.46 4.95 -18.82
C PHE A 340 -10.63 6.10 -19.43
N SER A 341 -11.27 7.02 -20.14
CA SER A 341 -10.60 8.16 -20.79
C SER A 341 -9.99 9.11 -19.75
N THR A 342 -10.74 9.44 -18.71
CA THR A 342 -10.28 10.26 -17.59
C THR A 342 -9.08 9.61 -16.88
N GLN A 343 -9.14 8.31 -16.61
CA GLN A 343 -8.03 7.59 -15.98
C GLN A 343 -6.78 7.63 -16.86
N LEU A 344 -6.91 7.44 -18.17
CA LEU A 344 -5.79 7.48 -19.11
C LEU A 344 -5.13 8.87 -19.11
N ILE A 345 -5.92 9.93 -19.23
CA ILE A 345 -5.42 11.32 -19.23
C ILE A 345 -4.71 11.63 -17.91
N ILE A 346 -5.34 11.32 -16.77
CA ILE A 346 -4.75 11.58 -15.44
C ILE A 346 -3.46 10.77 -15.25
N THR A 347 -3.39 9.54 -15.76
CA THR A 347 -2.18 8.71 -15.66
C THR A 347 -1.02 9.32 -16.45
N LEU A 348 -1.29 9.87 -17.64
CA LEU A 348 -0.27 10.58 -18.43
C LEU A 348 0.22 11.84 -17.71
N ILE A 349 -0.69 12.67 -17.21
CA ILE A 349 -0.34 13.87 -16.43
C ILE A 349 0.49 13.48 -15.20
N SER A 350 0.04 12.44 -14.48
CA SER A 350 0.73 11.95 -13.28
C SER A 350 2.15 11.45 -13.59
N CYS A 351 2.36 10.84 -14.76
CA CYS A 351 3.67 10.38 -15.19
C CYS A 351 4.63 11.56 -15.40
N VAL A 352 4.19 12.60 -16.10
CA VAL A 352 5.00 13.81 -16.36
C VAL A 352 5.33 14.53 -15.06
N VAL A 353 4.33 14.76 -14.20
CA VAL A 353 4.52 15.46 -12.92
C VAL A 353 5.46 14.69 -12.00
N ARG A 354 5.26 13.36 -11.85
CA ARG A 354 6.13 12.54 -10.99
C ARG A 354 7.55 12.49 -11.49
N TYR A 355 7.75 12.38 -12.81
CA TYR A 355 9.08 12.44 -13.40
C TYR A 355 9.74 13.80 -13.19
N GLY A 356 8.99 14.89 -13.41
CA GLY A 356 9.49 16.26 -13.21
C GLY A 356 9.91 16.53 -11.78
N ILE A 357 9.11 16.11 -10.79
CA ILE A 357 9.46 16.23 -9.37
C ILE A 357 10.69 15.37 -9.04
N ALA A 358 10.74 14.12 -9.50
CA ALA A 358 11.88 13.25 -9.24
C ALA A 358 13.18 13.82 -9.85
N TYR A 359 13.12 14.34 -11.08
CA TYR A 359 14.24 14.99 -11.74
C TYR A 359 14.68 16.25 -10.97
N HIS A 360 13.73 17.08 -10.56
CA HIS A 360 14.01 18.29 -9.78
C HIS A 360 14.65 17.98 -8.42
N MET A 361 14.16 16.95 -7.72
CA MET A 361 14.76 16.50 -6.46
C MET A 361 16.20 16.02 -6.67
N LEU A 362 16.45 15.22 -7.71
CA LEU A 362 17.79 14.72 -8.03
C LEU A 362 18.75 15.82 -8.50
N SER A 363 18.27 16.87 -9.16
CA SER A 363 19.12 17.96 -9.66
C SER A 363 19.43 19.03 -8.62
N THR A 364 18.55 19.22 -7.63
CA THR A 364 18.61 20.35 -6.69
C THR A 364 19.20 19.94 -5.34
N ILE A 365 19.00 18.70 -4.92
CA ILE A 365 19.46 18.21 -3.62
C ILE A 365 20.79 17.47 -3.82
N GLU A 366 21.89 18.16 -3.51
CA GLU A 366 23.22 17.54 -3.49
C GLU A 366 23.28 16.46 -2.40
N GLY A 367 23.81 15.27 -2.72
CA GLY A 367 23.98 14.18 -1.76
C GLY A 367 22.76 13.29 -1.51
N ILE A 368 21.67 13.41 -2.29
CA ILE A 368 20.43 12.63 -2.07
C ILE A 368 20.60 11.10 -2.14
N CYS A 369 21.67 10.61 -2.78
CA CYS A 369 21.98 9.18 -2.92
C CYS A 369 23.09 8.71 -1.97
N ASP A 370 23.67 9.60 -1.18
CA ASP A 370 24.75 9.24 -0.27
C ASP A 370 24.15 8.78 1.08
N THR A 371 24.37 7.51 1.43
CA THR A 371 23.83 6.90 2.65
C THR A 371 24.58 7.35 3.91
N ASN A 372 25.70 8.05 3.75
CA ASN A 372 26.52 8.58 4.84
C ASN A 372 26.16 10.01 5.26
N VAL A 373 25.15 10.61 4.63
CA VAL A 373 24.67 11.91 5.05
C VAL A 373 23.76 11.68 6.24
N GLU A 374 24.23 12.03 7.44
CA GLU A 374 23.37 12.41 8.55
C GLU A 374 22.34 13.35 7.96
N TRP A 375 21.10 12.89 7.79
CA TRP A 375 19.99 13.69 7.27
C TRP A 375 20.14 15.10 7.85
N PRO A 376 20.48 16.13 7.05
CA PRO A 376 20.47 17.47 7.59
C PRO A 376 19.05 17.67 8.07
N CYS A 377 18.96 17.79 9.38
CA CYS A 377 17.75 17.91 10.16
C CYS A 377 17.11 19.25 9.81
N PHE A 378 16.57 19.37 8.60
CA PHE A 378 15.56 20.37 8.34
C PHE A 378 14.29 19.85 9.01
N ILE A 379 14.22 20.19 10.30
CA ILE A 379 13.13 20.00 11.24
C ILE A 379 13.13 18.63 11.93
N GLN A 380 13.94 18.53 12.99
CA GLN A 380 13.63 17.66 14.13
C GLN A 380 14.16 18.16 15.49
N LEU A 381 15.06 19.17 15.57
CA LEU A 381 15.51 19.72 16.87
C LEU A 381 15.89 21.22 16.83
N ALA A 382 14.92 22.11 16.65
CA ALA A 382 14.98 23.50 17.12
C ALA A 382 13.54 24.06 17.11
N PRO A 383 12.88 24.38 18.25
CA PRO A 383 13.44 24.92 19.49
C PRO A 383 12.83 24.30 20.78
N LEU A 384 13.62 23.58 21.56
CA LEU A 384 13.31 23.29 22.98
C LEU A 384 14.48 23.62 23.92
N ARG A 385 15.47 24.38 23.44
CA ARG A 385 16.63 24.84 24.21
C ARG A 385 16.64 26.34 24.54
N MET A 386 15.49 27.04 24.44
CA MET A 386 15.37 28.45 24.86
C MET A 386 14.22 28.73 25.85
N ALA A 387 13.72 27.72 26.59
CA ALA A 387 12.62 27.96 27.54
C ALA A 387 12.88 27.49 28.98
N ILE A 388 13.99 26.79 29.26
CA ILE A 388 14.32 26.41 30.64
C ILE A 388 15.85 26.44 30.77
N ILE A 389 16.32 27.23 31.73
CA ILE A 389 17.71 27.52 32.14
C ILE A 389 18.26 28.82 31.54
N GLY A 390 18.22 29.87 32.37
CA GLY A 390 19.33 30.80 32.63
C GLY A 390 19.74 31.73 31.51
#